data_AF-A0A929ZBG8-F1
#
_entry.id   AF-A0A929ZBG8-F1
#
_cell.length_a   1.000
_cell.length_b   1.000
_cell.length_c   1.000
_cell.angle_alpha   90.00
_cell.angle_beta   90.00
_cell.angle_gamma   90.00
#
_symmetry.space_group_name_H-M   'P 1'
#
loop_
_entity.id
_entity.type
_entity.pdbx_description
1 polymer ?
#
loop_
_entity_poly.entity_id
_entity_poly.type
_entity_poly.pdbx_seq_one_letter_code
_entity_poly.pdbx_strand_id
1 'polypeptide(L)'
;MANMPGFTYPFPTKDLAYQELTYDYCYNKIKEEDKERIVDEAWEKGEDTAKEVFARFNGSYDFRMICAESGLQLNDKDTDYVVGNQRYFSDYVSGTNQINLYLKSIAKWAEENQLSMNDAINLILSHEYFHFMEMNVIGQLSKSYEVPMLVIGRLKLGKTGIHALSEIGAHGFAHQYYLLATK
;
A
#
# COMPACT_ATOMS: atom_id res chain seq x y z
N MET A 1 -4.47 24.88 2.86
CA MET A 1 -5.07 24.11 3.97
C MET A 1 -4.13 22.96 4.23
N ALA A 2 -3.56 22.91 5.43
CA ALA A 2 -2.50 22.01 5.81
C ALA A 2 -3.10 20.66 6.23
N ASN A 3 -2.50 19.55 5.77
CA ASN A 3 -2.55 18.25 6.44
C ASN A 3 -1.42 17.35 5.95
N MET A 4 -0.46 17.10 6.85
CA MET A 4 0.32 15.86 7.03
C MET A 4 0.89 15.96 8.46
N PRO A 5 0.79 14.92 9.32
CA PRO A 5 1.47 13.65 9.10
C PRO A 5 0.63 12.41 9.47
N GLY A 6 0.75 11.37 8.64
CA GLY A 6 0.25 10.03 8.96
C GLY A 6 -1.03 9.64 8.27
N PHE A 7 -0.88 9.23 7.01
CA PHE A 7 -1.82 8.44 6.21
C PHE A 7 -3.28 8.45 6.71
N THR A 8 -3.99 9.56 6.53
CA THR A 8 -5.44 9.61 6.73
C THR A 8 -6.11 8.97 5.53
N TYR A 9 -6.32 7.67 5.60
CA TYR A 9 -7.17 6.94 4.66
C TYR A 9 -8.63 7.37 4.87
N PRO A 10 -9.34 7.75 3.80
CA PRO A 10 -10.66 7.16 3.64
C PRO A 10 -10.87 6.52 2.27
N PHE A 11 -10.12 6.88 1.23
CA PHE A 11 -9.86 6.06 0.03
C PHE A 11 -8.56 6.53 -0.62
N PRO A 12 -7.67 5.63 -1.06
CA PRO A 12 -6.58 6.04 -1.92
C PRO A 12 -7.20 6.56 -3.22
N THR A 13 -7.05 7.84 -3.51
CA THR A 13 -7.39 8.37 -4.83
C THR A 13 -6.15 8.35 -5.71
N LYS A 14 -6.37 8.29 -7.02
CA LYS A 14 -5.27 8.37 -7.98
C LYS A 14 -4.49 9.69 -7.83
N ASP A 15 -5.15 10.78 -7.44
CA ASP A 15 -4.49 12.07 -7.18
C ASP A 15 -3.46 11.98 -6.03
N LEU A 16 -3.77 11.22 -4.98
CA LEU A 16 -2.84 10.99 -3.88
C LEU A 16 -1.63 10.13 -4.30
N ALA A 17 -1.78 9.26 -5.31
CA ALA A 17 -0.68 8.46 -5.82
C ALA A 17 0.45 9.30 -6.45
N TYR A 18 0.11 10.39 -7.16
CA TYR A 18 1.13 11.31 -7.66
C TYR A 18 1.86 12.03 -6.54
N GLN A 19 1.15 12.36 -5.46
CA GLN A 19 1.74 12.95 -4.26
C GLN A 19 2.68 11.95 -3.56
N GLU A 20 2.30 10.68 -3.47
CA GLU A 20 3.10 9.59 -2.90
C GLU A 20 4.48 9.50 -3.56
N LEU A 21 4.53 9.63 -4.90
CA LEU A 21 5.80 9.62 -5.63
C LEU A 21 6.75 10.75 -5.17
N THR A 22 6.22 11.93 -4.82
CA THR A 22 7.04 13.08 -4.41
C THR A 22 7.78 12.87 -3.09
N TYR A 23 7.33 11.92 -2.27
CA TYR A 23 7.96 11.58 -1.00
C TYR A 23 9.08 10.53 -1.14
N ASP A 24 9.24 9.92 -2.30
CA ASP A 24 10.31 8.96 -2.54
C ASP A 24 11.68 9.64 -2.40
N TYR A 25 12.59 9.02 -1.64
CA TYR A 25 13.95 9.53 -1.45
C TYR A 25 14.71 9.74 -2.78
N CYS A 26 14.37 8.97 -3.81
CA CYS A 26 14.94 9.03 -5.14
C CYS A 26 14.14 9.88 -6.13
N TYR A 27 13.09 10.60 -5.70
CA TYR A 27 12.21 11.38 -6.58
C TYR A 27 12.97 12.28 -7.56
N ASN A 28 13.95 13.03 -7.07
CA ASN A 28 14.76 13.96 -7.87
C ASN A 28 15.67 13.27 -8.90
N LYS A 29 15.80 11.94 -8.85
CA LYS A 29 16.58 11.14 -9.81
C LYS A 29 15.71 10.56 -10.93
N ILE A 30 14.39 10.61 -10.79
CA ILE A 30 13.42 10.18 -11.79
C ILE A 30 13.37 11.24 -12.88
N LYS A 31 13.37 10.82 -14.14
CA LYS A 31 13.21 11.78 -15.24
C LYS A 31 11.81 12.37 -15.23
N GLU A 32 11.67 13.66 -15.50
CA GLU A 32 10.37 14.33 -15.55
C GLU A 32 9.39 13.64 -16.53
N GLU A 33 9.88 13.19 -17.69
CA GLU A 33 9.09 12.47 -18.71
C GLU A 33 8.55 11.12 -18.24
N ASP A 34 9.16 10.51 -17.21
CA ASP A 34 8.77 9.20 -16.70
C ASP A 34 7.82 9.27 -15.50
N LYS A 35 7.79 10.39 -14.77
CA LYS A 35 7.11 10.49 -13.46
C LYS A 35 5.63 10.13 -13.55
N GLU A 36 4.90 10.69 -14.50
CA GLU A 36 3.47 10.42 -14.65
C GLU A 36 3.23 8.96 -15.04
N ARG A 37 3.98 8.49 -16.05
CA ARG A 37 3.86 7.13 -16.58
C ARG A 37 4.08 6.05 -15.51
N ILE A 38 5.11 6.18 -14.66
CA ILE A 38 5.40 5.14 -13.66
C ILE A 38 4.36 5.10 -12.54
N VAL A 39 3.72 6.23 -12.21
CA VAL A 39 2.59 6.26 -11.25
C VAL A 39 1.40 5.55 -11.86
N ASP A 40 1.10 5.84 -13.13
CA ASP A 40 -0.01 5.20 -13.84
C ASP A 40 0.16 3.69 -13.96
N GLU A 41 1.34 3.24 -14.37
CA GLU A 41 1.66 1.81 -14.49
C GLU A 41 1.57 1.09 -13.13
N ALA A 42 2.06 1.72 -12.05
CA ALA A 42 1.98 1.15 -10.71
C ALA A 42 0.53 1.06 -10.21
N TRP A 43 -0.25 2.11 -10.43
CA TRP A 43 -1.67 2.15 -10.07
C TRP A 43 -2.48 1.10 -10.84
N GLU A 44 -2.33 1.05 -12.17
CA GLU A 44 -3.00 0.07 -13.04
C GLU A 44 -2.65 -1.36 -12.62
N LYS A 45 -1.37 -1.62 -12.28
CA LYS A 45 -0.97 -2.93 -11.77
C LYS A 45 -1.69 -3.29 -10.47
N GLY A 46 -1.91 -2.32 -9.58
CA GLY A 46 -2.74 -2.47 -8.39
C GLY A 46 -4.19 -2.84 -8.73
N GLU A 47 -4.82 -2.09 -9.64
CA GLU A 47 -6.20 -2.33 -10.08
C GLU A 47 -6.38 -3.70 -10.70
N ASP A 48 -5.47 -4.11 -11.58
CA ASP A 48 -5.54 -5.40 -12.26
C ASP A 48 -5.35 -6.56 -11.28
N THR A 49 -4.41 -6.42 -10.33
CA THR A 49 -4.24 -7.39 -9.25
C THR A 49 -5.51 -7.48 -8.40
N ALA A 50 -6.20 -6.36 -8.14
CA ALA A 50 -7.46 -6.37 -7.40
C ALA A 50 -8.56 -7.13 -8.14
N LYS A 51 -8.70 -6.91 -9.45
CA LYS A 51 -9.68 -7.64 -10.28
C LYS A 51 -9.40 -9.14 -10.28
N GLU A 52 -8.13 -9.54 -10.40
CA GLU A 52 -7.71 -10.94 -10.37
C GLU A 52 -8.02 -11.61 -9.03
N VAL A 53 -7.67 -10.95 -7.92
CA VAL A 53 -7.92 -11.46 -6.56
C VAL A 53 -9.43 -11.52 -6.29
N PHE A 54 -10.18 -10.49 -6.66
CA PHE A 54 -11.63 -10.45 -6.48
C PHE A 54 -12.30 -11.62 -7.21
N ALA A 55 -11.90 -11.89 -8.46
CA ALA A 55 -12.40 -13.04 -9.21
C ALA A 55 -12.00 -14.37 -8.54
N ARG A 56 -10.74 -14.51 -8.10
CA ARG A 56 -10.24 -15.71 -7.43
C ARG A 56 -10.99 -16.06 -6.15
N PHE A 57 -11.39 -15.05 -5.38
CA PHE A 57 -12.13 -15.21 -4.12
C PHE A 57 -13.65 -15.01 -4.29
N ASN A 58 -14.17 -15.19 -5.52
CA ASN A 58 -15.59 -15.13 -5.84
C ASN A 58 -16.29 -13.86 -5.32
N GLY A 59 -15.60 -12.74 -5.36
CA GLY A 59 -16.09 -11.43 -4.93
C GLY A 59 -16.12 -11.20 -3.42
N SER A 60 -15.46 -12.06 -2.62
CA SER A 60 -15.36 -11.84 -1.18
C SER A 60 -14.61 -10.56 -0.85
N TYR A 61 -15.12 -9.80 0.13
CA TYR A 61 -14.44 -8.66 0.75
C TYR A 61 -13.92 -8.96 2.16
N ASP A 62 -14.01 -10.21 2.61
CA ASP A 62 -13.44 -10.63 3.89
C ASP A 62 -11.92 -10.82 3.74
N PHE A 63 -11.16 -9.75 3.97
CA PHE A 63 -9.70 -9.80 3.86
C PHE A 63 -9.05 -10.61 4.96
N ARG A 64 -9.72 -10.87 6.09
CA ARG A 64 -9.18 -11.80 7.09
C ARG A 64 -9.17 -13.22 6.52
N MET A 65 -10.27 -13.63 5.87
CA MET A 65 -10.35 -14.90 5.16
C MET A 65 -9.33 -14.96 4.02
N ILE A 66 -9.28 -13.95 3.14
CA ILE A 66 -8.37 -13.90 1.99
C ILE A 66 -6.90 -14.03 2.43
N CYS A 67 -6.51 -13.30 3.48
CA CYS A 67 -5.16 -13.39 4.05
C CYS A 67 -4.88 -14.81 4.55
N ALA A 68 -5.78 -15.38 5.35
CA ALA A 68 -5.61 -16.70 5.93
C ALA A 68 -5.49 -17.80 4.85
N GLU A 69 -6.36 -17.79 3.84
CA GLU A 69 -6.33 -18.75 2.73
C GLU A 69 -5.07 -18.60 1.85
N SER A 70 -4.48 -17.41 1.82
CA SER A 70 -3.23 -17.13 1.10
C SER A 70 -1.99 -17.44 1.92
N GLY A 71 -2.12 -17.85 3.19
CA GLY A 71 -1.01 -18.17 4.08
C GLY A 71 -0.41 -16.97 4.81
N LEU A 72 -1.13 -15.84 4.85
CA LEU A 72 -0.77 -14.63 5.59
C LEU A 72 -1.40 -14.68 6.99
N GLN A 73 -0.56 -14.64 8.01
CA GLN A 73 -0.97 -14.73 9.41
C GLN A 73 -1.33 -13.34 9.96
N LEU A 74 -2.47 -13.24 10.64
CA LEU A 74 -2.95 -11.98 11.21
C LEU A 74 -2.87 -12.04 12.73
N ASN A 75 -2.23 -11.03 13.32
CA ASN A 75 -2.06 -10.90 14.76
C ASN A 75 -2.75 -9.65 15.27
N ASP A 76 -3.94 -9.84 15.83
CA ASP A 76 -4.69 -8.78 16.48
C ASP A 76 -4.00 -8.36 17.79
N LYS A 77 -3.69 -7.06 17.89
CA LYS A 77 -3.11 -6.42 19.08
C LYS A 77 -4.13 -5.42 19.63
N ASP A 78 -4.59 -5.65 20.85
CA ASP A 78 -5.48 -4.72 21.55
C ASP A 78 -4.71 -3.49 22.09
N THR A 79 -4.08 -2.73 21.20
CA THR A 79 -3.20 -1.62 21.55
C THR A 79 -3.44 -0.44 20.62
N ASP A 80 -3.32 0.76 21.18
CA ASP A 80 -3.24 2.00 20.42
C ASP A 80 -1.77 2.31 20.21
N TYR A 81 -1.26 2.08 18.99
CA TYR A 81 0.16 2.16 18.71
C TYR A 81 0.52 3.50 18.05
N VAL A 82 1.25 4.31 18.80
CA VAL A 82 1.68 5.66 18.41
C VAL A 82 3.17 5.82 18.67
N VAL A 83 3.91 6.27 17.66
CA VAL A 83 5.34 6.60 17.77
C VAL A 83 5.54 8.05 17.33
N GLY A 84 6.01 8.89 18.24
CA GLY A 84 6.06 10.33 18.01
C GLY A 84 4.67 10.89 17.73
N ASN A 85 4.50 11.51 16.56
CA ASN A 85 3.21 12.06 16.11
C ASN A 85 2.48 11.14 15.12
N GLN A 86 2.97 9.91 14.91
CA GLN A 86 2.44 8.96 13.94
C GLN A 86 1.67 7.84 14.62
N ARG A 87 0.43 7.59 14.18
CA ARG A 87 -0.34 6.41 14.56
C ARG A 87 -0.15 5.31 13.53
N TYR A 88 0.03 4.09 14.00
CA TYR A 88 0.21 2.91 13.16
C TYR A 88 -1.00 1.98 13.30
N PHE A 89 -1.51 1.52 12.17
CA PHE A 89 -2.69 0.65 12.08
C PHE A 89 -2.30 -0.82 11.92
N SER A 90 -1.22 -1.03 11.17
CA SER A 90 -0.62 -2.32 10.88
C SER A 90 0.90 -2.19 10.84
N ASP A 91 1.58 -3.32 11.00
CA ASP A 91 2.95 -3.50 10.54
C ASP A 91 3.16 -4.93 10.03
N TYR A 92 3.89 -5.04 8.93
CA TYR A 92 4.33 -6.32 8.40
C TYR A 92 5.59 -6.78 9.13
N VAL A 93 5.55 -7.97 9.72
CA VAL A 93 6.70 -8.51 10.47
C VAL A 93 7.75 -8.99 9.48
N SER A 94 8.85 -8.23 9.41
CA SER A 94 9.93 -8.42 8.44
C SER A 94 10.42 -9.88 8.37
N GLY A 95 10.55 -10.40 7.14
CA GLY A 95 11.02 -11.77 6.89
C GLY A 95 10.00 -12.87 7.23
N THR A 96 8.75 -12.52 7.51
CA THR A 96 7.67 -13.47 7.79
C THR A 96 6.48 -13.23 6.86
N ASN A 97 5.45 -14.08 6.91
CA ASN A 97 4.14 -13.81 6.29
C ASN A 97 3.14 -13.45 7.39
N GLN A 98 3.40 -12.37 8.12
CA GLN A 98 2.60 -11.99 9.28
C GLN A 98 2.40 -10.47 9.36
N ILE A 99 1.17 -10.05 9.64
CA ILE A 99 0.80 -8.65 9.91
C ILE A 99 0.30 -8.55 11.35
N ASN A 100 0.74 -7.54 12.10
CA ASN A 100 0.03 -7.16 13.32
C ASN A 100 -1.02 -6.09 12.98
N LEU A 101 -2.20 -6.19 13.59
CA LEU A 101 -3.26 -5.19 13.51
C LEU A 101 -3.44 -4.52 14.88
N TYR A 102 -3.28 -3.20 14.95
CA TYR A 102 -3.42 -2.44 16.20
C TYR A 102 -4.87 -1.98 16.39
N LEU A 103 -5.70 -2.84 16.99
CA LEU A 103 -7.16 -2.68 17.00
C LEU A 103 -7.64 -1.34 17.58
N LYS A 104 -6.99 -0.79 18.61
CA LYS A 104 -7.40 0.52 19.16
C LYS A 104 -6.99 1.68 18.24
N SER A 105 -5.86 1.56 17.52
CA SER A 105 -5.50 2.53 16.49
C SER A 105 -6.53 2.54 15.37
N ILE A 106 -6.91 1.35 14.90
CA ILE A 106 -7.89 1.15 13.82
C ILE A 106 -9.26 1.67 14.25
N ALA A 107 -9.71 1.36 15.47
CA ALA A 107 -11.00 1.81 15.98
C ALA A 107 -11.12 3.34 16.02
N LYS A 108 -10.06 4.05 16.46
CA LYS A 108 -10.02 5.52 16.47
C LYS A 108 -10.10 6.09 15.06
N TRP A 109 -9.32 5.54 14.14
CA TRP A 109 -9.34 5.99 12.75
C TRP A 109 -10.68 5.69 12.06
N ALA A 110 -11.29 4.53 12.35
CA ALA A 110 -12.62 4.17 11.87
C ALA A 110 -13.68 5.16 12.38
N GLU A 111 -13.64 5.52 13.66
CA GLU A 111 -14.53 6.53 14.26
C GLU A 111 -14.36 7.91 13.60
N GLU A 112 -13.12 8.37 13.42
CA GLU A 112 -12.80 9.65 12.77
C GLU A 112 -13.31 9.72 11.32
N ASN A 113 -13.37 8.58 10.62
CA ASN A 113 -13.76 8.49 9.21
C ASN A 113 -15.16 7.89 8.98
N GLN A 114 -15.95 7.68 10.04
CA GLN A 114 -17.31 7.12 9.96
C GLN A 114 -17.36 5.75 9.26
N LEU A 115 -16.30 4.94 9.42
CA LEU A 115 -16.21 3.58 8.90
C LEU A 115 -16.64 2.58 9.96
N SER A 116 -17.21 1.45 9.52
CA SER A 116 -17.34 0.31 10.43
C SER A 116 -15.95 -0.24 10.74
N MET A 117 -15.79 -0.87 11.92
CA MET A 117 -14.53 -1.53 12.28
C MET A 117 -14.12 -2.58 11.24
N ASN A 118 -15.09 -3.30 10.67
CA ASN A 118 -14.83 -4.32 9.66
C ASN A 118 -14.34 -3.71 8.34
N ASP A 119 -14.95 -2.61 7.88
CA ASP A 119 -14.50 -1.93 6.67
C ASP A 119 -13.11 -1.33 6.85
N ALA A 120 -12.84 -0.76 8.02
CA ALA A 120 -11.53 -0.24 8.37
C ALA A 120 -10.45 -1.34 8.33
N ILE A 121 -10.73 -2.50 8.95
CA ILE A 121 -9.83 -3.66 8.90
C ILE A 121 -9.66 -4.16 7.47
N ASN A 122 -10.73 -4.31 6.69
CA ASN A 122 -10.65 -4.81 5.33
C ASN A 122 -9.87 -3.85 4.43
N LEU A 123 -10.02 -2.54 4.59
CA LEU A 123 -9.25 -1.56 3.83
C LEU A 123 -7.76 -1.67 4.15
N ILE A 124 -7.40 -1.67 5.44
CA ILE A 124 -6.01 -1.82 5.88
C ILE A 124 -5.42 -3.14 5.38
N LEU A 125 -6.12 -4.25 5.58
CA LEU A 125 -5.66 -5.55 5.15
C LEU A 125 -5.57 -5.67 3.63
N SER A 126 -6.44 -5.00 2.87
CA SER A 126 -6.35 -5.02 1.40
C SER A 126 -5.05 -4.38 0.90
N HIS A 127 -4.62 -3.28 1.54
CA HIS A 127 -3.34 -2.63 1.28
C HIS A 127 -2.18 -3.58 1.61
N GLU A 128 -2.15 -4.11 2.82
CA GLU A 128 -1.06 -5.00 3.26
C GLU A 128 -1.02 -6.32 2.48
N TYR A 129 -2.18 -6.82 2.05
CA TYR A 129 -2.29 -8.00 1.22
C TYR A 129 -1.64 -7.79 -0.16
N PHE A 130 -1.72 -6.57 -0.72
CA PHE A 130 -0.99 -6.26 -1.95
C PHE A 130 0.52 -6.40 -1.76
N HIS A 131 1.09 -5.90 -0.66
CA HIS A 131 2.52 -6.08 -0.38
C HIS A 131 2.88 -7.56 -0.18
N PHE A 132 2.01 -8.34 0.45
CA PHE A 132 2.17 -9.79 0.48
C PHE A 132 2.21 -10.39 -0.94
N MET A 133 1.34 -9.95 -1.85
CA MET A 133 1.33 -10.38 -3.24
C MET A 133 2.61 -9.98 -4.00
N GLU A 134 3.14 -8.77 -3.78
CA GLU A 134 4.41 -8.31 -4.38
C GLU A 134 5.57 -9.24 -3.99
N MET A 135 5.61 -9.67 -2.74
CA MET A 135 6.68 -10.51 -2.21
C MET A 135 6.61 -11.96 -2.72
N ASN A 136 5.40 -12.48 -2.99
CA ASN A 136 5.19 -13.91 -3.19
C ASN A 136 4.69 -14.29 -4.58
N VAL A 137 4.09 -13.37 -5.33
CA VAL A 137 3.33 -13.70 -6.55
C VAL A 137 3.65 -12.79 -7.73
N ILE A 138 3.49 -11.47 -7.57
CA ILE A 138 3.50 -10.53 -8.71
C ILE A 138 4.85 -9.83 -8.93
N GLY A 139 5.78 -9.98 -7.98
CA GLY A 139 7.05 -9.26 -7.97
C GLY A 139 6.93 -7.84 -7.41
N GLN A 140 8.06 -7.29 -6.95
CA GLN A 140 8.10 -5.97 -6.32
C GLN A 140 7.97 -4.84 -7.35
N LEU A 141 6.90 -4.05 -7.26
CA LEU A 141 6.69 -2.88 -8.11
C LEU A 141 7.76 -1.82 -7.88
N SER A 142 8.33 -1.73 -6.68
CA SER A 142 9.45 -0.83 -6.44
C SER A 142 10.65 -1.07 -7.37
N LYS A 143 10.77 -2.26 -7.97
CA LYS A 143 11.81 -2.61 -8.95
C LYS A 143 11.39 -2.46 -10.41
N SER A 144 10.16 -2.02 -10.70
CA SER A 144 9.69 -1.82 -12.07
C SER A 144 10.37 -0.61 -12.75
N TYR A 145 10.84 0.35 -11.94
CA TYR A 145 11.65 1.48 -12.39
C TYR A 145 12.87 1.64 -11.50
N GLU A 146 14.04 1.80 -12.11
CA GLU A 146 15.31 1.93 -11.40
C GLU A 146 16.06 3.20 -11.79
N VAL A 147 16.61 3.87 -10.78
CA VAL A 147 17.51 5.01 -10.96
C VAL A 147 18.92 4.67 -10.47
N PRO A 148 19.96 5.39 -10.93
CA PRO A 148 21.30 5.21 -10.40
C PRO A 148 21.37 5.48 -8.89
N MET A 149 21.99 4.57 -8.15
CA MET A 149 22.14 4.73 -6.70
C MET A 149 23.04 5.93 -6.39
N LEU A 150 24.19 6.02 -7.07
CA LEU A 150 25.16 7.09 -6.94
C LEU A 150 25.50 7.68 -8.32
N VAL A 151 25.58 9.01 -8.38
CA VAL A 151 26.02 9.76 -9.57
C VAL A 151 27.18 10.67 -9.18
N ILE A 152 28.36 10.45 -9.76
CA ILE A 152 29.54 11.31 -9.60
C ILE A 152 29.95 11.79 -10.99
N GLY A 153 29.62 13.04 -11.32
CA GLY A 153 29.82 13.58 -12.66
C GLY A 153 29.05 12.76 -13.71
N ARG A 154 29.77 12.17 -14.67
CA ARG A 154 29.18 11.29 -15.70
C ARG A 154 29.10 9.82 -15.30
N LEU A 155 29.70 9.45 -14.16
CA LEU A 155 29.72 8.07 -13.69
C LEU A 155 28.44 7.74 -12.92
N LYS A 156 27.79 6.63 -13.28
CA LYS A 156 26.59 6.08 -12.62
C LYS A 156 26.97 4.73 -12.00
N LEU A 157 26.76 4.58 -10.69
CA LEU A 157 27.09 3.37 -9.94
C LEU A 157 25.86 2.83 -9.21
N GLY A 158 25.63 1.52 -9.36
CA GLY A 158 24.50 0.82 -8.77
C GLY A 158 23.14 1.25 -9.33
N LYS A 159 22.11 0.52 -8.96
CA LYS A 159 20.72 0.84 -9.25
C LYS A 159 19.89 0.67 -7.98
N THR A 160 18.86 1.50 -7.85
CA THR A 160 17.87 1.40 -6.79
C THR A 160 16.49 1.58 -7.38
N GLY A 161 15.55 0.82 -6.84
CA GLY A 161 14.13 0.96 -7.15
C GLY A 161 13.53 2.24 -6.56
N ILE A 162 12.29 2.52 -6.94
CA ILE A 162 11.46 3.61 -6.40
C ILE A 162 10.44 2.98 -5.45
N HIS A 163 10.64 3.16 -4.15
CA HIS A 163 9.83 2.52 -3.12
C HIS A 163 8.35 2.92 -3.20
N ALA A 164 8.09 4.20 -3.50
CA ALA A 164 6.73 4.73 -3.62
C ALA A 164 5.86 3.97 -4.65
N LEU A 165 6.45 3.30 -5.66
CA LEU A 165 5.67 2.53 -6.62
C LEU A 165 4.95 1.33 -5.99
N SER A 166 5.53 0.72 -4.95
CA SER A 166 4.87 -0.35 -4.21
C SER A 166 3.67 0.17 -3.41
N GLU A 167 3.81 1.32 -2.75
CA GLU A 167 2.69 1.97 -2.03
C GLU A 167 1.58 2.41 -3.00
N ILE A 168 1.95 3.01 -4.14
CA ILE A 168 1.00 3.40 -5.20
C ILE A 168 0.22 2.18 -5.73
N GLY A 169 0.89 1.04 -5.92
CA GLY A 169 0.21 -0.19 -6.31
C GLY A 169 -0.76 -0.71 -5.24
N ALA A 170 -0.36 -0.66 -3.96
CA ALA A 170 -1.21 -1.04 -2.83
C ALA A 170 -2.43 -0.13 -2.70
N HIS A 171 -2.25 1.18 -2.93
CA HIS A 171 -3.33 2.16 -3.05
C HIS A 171 -4.31 1.80 -4.18
N GLY A 172 -3.79 1.58 -5.40
CA GLY A 172 -4.61 1.20 -6.55
C GLY A 172 -5.40 -0.10 -6.29
N PHE A 173 -4.75 -1.09 -5.66
CA PHE A 173 -5.37 -2.34 -5.27
C PHE A 173 -6.52 -2.13 -4.28
N ALA A 174 -6.24 -1.49 -3.14
CA ALA A 174 -7.22 -1.27 -2.08
C ALA A 174 -8.44 -0.47 -2.58
N HIS A 175 -8.19 0.59 -3.36
CA HIS A 175 -9.24 1.40 -3.99
C HIS A 175 -10.12 0.56 -4.92
N GLN A 176 -9.50 -0.14 -5.88
CA GLN A 176 -10.25 -0.91 -6.87
C GLN A 176 -11.01 -2.07 -6.23
N TYR A 177 -10.42 -2.74 -5.24
CA TYR A 177 -11.08 -3.86 -4.57
C TYR A 177 -12.31 -3.39 -3.80
N TYR A 178 -12.20 -2.27 -3.08
CA TYR A 178 -13.34 -1.66 -2.41
C TYR A 178 -14.46 -1.32 -3.41
N LEU A 179 -14.13 -0.68 -4.54
CA LEU A 179 -15.11 -0.36 -5.59
C LEU A 179 -15.77 -1.59 -6.23
N LEU A 180 -15.11 -2.75 -6.24
CA LEU A 180 -15.71 -4.01 -6.73
C LEU A 180 -16.66 -4.61 -5.68
N ALA A 181 -16.28 -4.53 -4.41
CA ALA A 181 -17.02 -5.10 -3.29
C ALA A 181 -18.29 -4.33 -2.91
N THR A 182 -18.33 -3.01 -3.13
CA THR A 182 -19.44 -2.15 -2.69
C THR A 182 -20.34 -1.66 -3.83
N LYS A 183 -20.31 -2.32 -4.99
CA LYS A 183 -21.27 -2.11 -6.09
C LYS A 183 -22.46 -3.04 -5.96
#